data_AF-A0A7S1V4K4-F1
#
_entry.id   AF-A0A7S1V4K4-F1
#
_cell.length_a   1.000
_cell.length_b   1.000
_cell.length_c   1.000
_cell.angle_alpha   90.00
_cell.angle_beta   90.00
_cell.angle_gamma   90.00
#
_symmetry.space_group_name_H-M   'P 1'
#
loop_
_entity.id
_entity.type
_entity.pdbx_description
1 polymer ?
#
loop_
_entity_poly.entity_id
_entity_poly.type
_entity_poly.pdbx_seq_one_letter_code
_entity_poly.pdbx_strand_id
1 'polypeptide(L)'
;DRRERTPFLSTSGPITTCELLVGPLPLRDTNAVVSDFLGMKIESTMELSIVVQRKTNGNINFVLRFLELLISKHLLDFVGEDDRRWSWDTNRIQAETNVSDNVAEVLRERIDQLPANTRHVLKLAACLGFNFEQLLLLDVVSAERKHGFLVLDEDESGDAVDQSNVLVANQLEKILSSAIQQGIIERSKIGKLKFTHDSVEQTLTSIIDADIDDTSIYVRVGHALQAVMNERNKPTLLYLVTDLLNRGIGVSSGDHHDNKEVMRLNVEAGKLAISKSAFVSAQGYLQQAIKLNENLDDRNNWTRDYSFSLELYTVATEAAHFARDFQKSLATGMIVLSHAKSLEDRLRVYARRVHTMATAGQVDGALDLAISVLRELGERVPRSP
;
A
#
# COMPACT_ATOMS: atom_id res chain seq x y z
N ASP A 1 -32.62 -2.87 43.91
CA ASP A 1 -32.39 -1.86 42.86
C ASP A 1 -31.23 -2.20 41.93
N ARG A 2 -31.46 -3.14 41.02
CA ARG A 2 -30.64 -3.31 39.81
C ARG A 2 -31.29 -2.45 38.73
N ARG A 3 -30.59 -1.41 38.27
CA ARG A 3 -31.02 -0.61 37.12
C ARG A 3 -31.01 -1.49 35.87
N GLU A 4 -32.19 -1.66 35.30
CA GLU A 4 -32.44 -2.18 33.97
C GLU A 4 -31.60 -1.42 32.94
N ARG A 5 -30.73 -2.14 32.23
CA ARG A 5 -30.16 -1.66 30.96
C ARG A 5 -31.05 -2.22 29.86
N THR A 6 -31.69 -1.31 29.14
CA THR A 6 -32.46 -1.55 27.91
C THR A 6 -31.72 -2.46 26.92
N PRO A 7 -32.36 -3.49 26.35
CA PRO A 7 -31.77 -4.35 25.34
C PRO A 7 -31.95 -3.70 23.96
N PHE A 8 -30.98 -2.90 23.53
CA PHE A 8 -30.88 -2.57 22.10
C PHE A 8 -29.81 -3.46 21.48
N LEU A 9 -30.26 -4.27 20.50
CA LEU A 9 -29.49 -5.14 19.60
C LEU A 9 -29.25 -6.59 20.07
N SER A 10 -30.34 -7.35 20.20
CA SER A 10 -30.33 -8.81 20.01
C SER A 10 -30.91 -9.16 18.63
N THR A 11 -30.13 -9.01 17.57
CA THR A 11 -30.43 -9.62 16.27
C THR A 11 -29.16 -10.21 15.67
N SER A 12 -28.99 -11.51 15.87
CA SER A 12 -28.03 -12.39 15.22
C SER A 12 -28.44 -12.63 13.76
N GLY A 13 -28.06 -11.71 12.87
CA GLY A 13 -28.07 -11.91 11.41
C GLY A 13 -26.64 -11.93 10.86
N PRO A 14 -26.39 -12.53 9.69
CA PRO A 14 -25.09 -12.48 9.04
C PRO A 14 -24.72 -11.02 8.76
N ILE A 15 -23.62 -10.54 9.34
CA ILE A 15 -23.10 -9.20 9.06
C ILE A 15 -22.54 -9.24 7.63
N THR A 16 -23.32 -8.73 6.68
CA THR A 16 -22.89 -8.55 5.30
C THR A 16 -21.83 -7.47 5.27
N THR A 17 -20.56 -7.84 5.17
CA THR A 17 -19.48 -6.89 4.92
C THR A 17 -19.42 -6.60 3.44
N CYS A 18 -19.64 -5.34 3.07
CA CYS A 18 -19.49 -4.82 1.71
C CYS A 18 -18.16 -4.06 1.64
N GLU A 19 -17.28 -4.44 0.72
CA GLU A 19 -16.16 -3.58 0.33
C GLU A 19 -16.71 -2.41 -0.48
N LEU A 20 -16.68 -1.23 0.12
CA LEU A 20 -16.99 0.02 -0.55
C LEU A 20 -15.71 0.52 -1.22
N LEU A 21 -15.60 0.27 -2.52
CA LEU A 21 -14.54 0.85 -3.35
C LEU A 21 -14.83 2.36 -3.49
N VAL A 22 -14.14 3.17 -2.70
CA VAL A 22 -14.26 4.63 -2.76
C VAL A 22 -13.45 5.12 -3.96
N GLY A 23 -14.07 5.07 -5.13
CA GLY A 23 -13.54 5.67 -6.35
C GLY A 23 -13.70 7.20 -6.36
N PRO A 24 -13.15 7.87 -7.39
CA PRO A 24 -13.43 9.28 -7.61
C PRO A 24 -14.93 9.53 -7.72
N LEU A 25 -15.40 10.61 -7.11
CA LEU A 25 -16.79 11.02 -7.13
C LEU A 25 -17.25 11.23 -8.57
N PRO A 26 -18.39 10.64 -8.96
CA PRO A 26 -19.02 10.99 -10.22
C PRO A 26 -19.48 12.45 -10.18
N LEU A 27 -19.62 13.08 -11.35
CA LEU A 27 -19.99 14.49 -11.48
C LEU A 27 -21.24 14.87 -10.67
N ARG A 28 -22.21 13.95 -10.56
CA ARG A 28 -23.41 14.13 -9.75
C ARG A 28 -23.10 14.37 -8.27
N ASP A 29 -22.20 13.57 -7.72
CA ASP A 29 -21.86 13.63 -6.29
C ASP A 29 -20.91 14.79 -6.02
N THR A 30 -20.00 15.09 -6.95
CA THR A 30 -19.20 16.32 -6.92
C THR A 30 -20.10 17.56 -6.93
N ASN A 31 -21.16 17.59 -7.74
CA ASN A 31 -22.12 18.69 -7.73
C ASN A 31 -22.91 18.79 -6.43
N ALA A 32 -23.22 17.65 -5.78
CA ALA A 32 -23.83 17.65 -4.46
C ALA A 32 -22.88 18.26 -3.40
N VAL A 33 -21.59 17.93 -3.44
CA VAL A 33 -20.57 18.51 -2.55
C VAL A 33 -20.42 20.01 -2.79
N VAL A 34 -20.35 20.46 -4.05
CA VAL A 34 -20.22 21.89 -4.39
C VAL A 34 -21.48 22.67 -3.97
N SER A 35 -22.66 22.10 -4.20
CA SER A 35 -23.96 22.66 -3.77
C SER A 35 -24.04 22.84 -2.26
N ASP A 36 -23.65 21.82 -1.49
CA ASP A 36 -23.65 21.85 -0.02
C ASP A 36 -22.62 22.86 0.50
N PHE A 37 -21.40 22.84 -0.07
CA PHE A 37 -20.32 23.75 0.30
C PHE A 37 -20.67 25.23 0.09
N LEU A 38 -21.36 25.56 -1.01
CA LEU A 38 -21.79 26.93 -1.31
C LEU A 38 -23.15 27.28 -0.71
N GLY A 39 -23.90 26.31 -0.16
CA GLY A 39 -25.27 26.51 0.31
C GLY A 39 -26.26 26.90 -0.79
N MET A 40 -26.01 26.47 -2.04
CA MET A 40 -26.80 26.81 -3.22
C MET A 40 -27.54 25.59 -3.77
N LYS A 41 -28.53 25.80 -4.64
CA LYS A 41 -29.26 24.70 -5.30
C LYS A 41 -28.37 23.94 -6.28
N ILE A 42 -28.52 22.61 -6.33
CA ILE A 42 -27.76 21.68 -7.18
C ILE A 42 -27.80 22.08 -8.67
N GLU A 43 -28.91 22.62 -9.16
CA GLU A 43 -29.06 23.05 -10.55
C GLU A 43 -28.20 24.29 -10.86
N SER A 44 -27.98 25.15 -9.86
CA SER A 44 -27.22 26.39 -10.00
C SER A 44 -25.72 26.16 -9.95
N THR A 45 -25.25 25.08 -9.30
CA THR A 45 -23.81 24.77 -9.16
C THR A 45 -23.27 23.83 -10.22
N MET A 46 -24.10 23.35 -11.14
CA MET A 46 -23.71 22.35 -12.14
C MET A 46 -22.57 22.83 -13.04
N GLU A 47 -22.60 24.09 -13.45
CA GLU A 47 -21.59 24.68 -14.33
C GLU A 47 -20.21 24.72 -13.67
N LEU A 48 -20.16 25.18 -12.41
CA LEU A 48 -18.95 25.17 -11.60
C LEU A 48 -18.46 23.74 -11.34
N SER A 49 -19.39 22.82 -11.07
CA SER A 49 -19.08 21.42 -10.76
C SER A 49 -18.45 20.68 -11.93
N ILE A 50 -18.79 21.02 -13.17
CA ILE A 50 -18.10 20.50 -14.36
C ILE A 50 -16.63 20.91 -14.37
N VAL A 51 -16.34 22.17 -14.04
CA VAL A 51 -14.96 22.67 -13.95
C VAL A 51 -14.21 21.98 -12.80
N VAL A 52 -14.82 21.93 -11.61
CA VAL A 52 -14.24 21.27 -10.43
C VAL A 52 -13.98 19.79 -10.71
N GLN A 53 -14.94 19.05 -11.27
CA GLN A 53 -14.78 17.64 -11.63
C GLN A 53 -13.62 17.45 -12.61
N ARG A 54 -13.56 18.28 -13.65
CA ARG A 54 -12.51 18.19 -14.67
C ARG A 54 -11.12 18.44 -14.09
N LYS A 55 -11.00 19.33 -13.11
CA LYS A 55 -9.71 19.69 -12.49
C LYS A 55 -9.27 18.73 -11.39
N THR A 56 -10.21 18.08 -10.73
CA THR A 56 -9.93 17.24 -9.54
C THR A 56 -10.08 15.75 -9.80
N ASN A 57 -10.55 15.40 -11.00
CA ASN A 57 -10.94 14.05 -11.41
C ASN A 57 -11.86 13.36 -10.41
N GLY A 58 -12.69 14.13 -9.68
CA GLY A 58 -13.62 13.62 -8.66
C GLY A 58 -12.97 13.19 -7.34
N ASN A 59 -11.67 13.42 -7.11
CA ASN A 59 -11.07 13.12 -5.81
C ASN A 59 -11.56 14.14 -4.76
N ILE A 60 -12.31 13.68 -3.76
CA ILE A 60 -12.96 14.55 -2.76
C ILE A 60 -11.98 15.48 -2.03
N ASN A 61 -10.75 15.03 -1.76
CA ASN A 61 -9.74 15.89 -1.14
C ASN A 61 -9.34 17.03 -2.08
N PHE A 62 -9.19 16.75 -3.38
CA PHE A 62 -8.87 17.77 -4.37
C PHE A 62 -10.07 18.69 -4.66
N VAL A 63 -11.31 18.17 -4.63
CA VAL A 63 -12.54 18.97 -4.73
C VAL A 63 -12.56 20.06 -3.65
N LEU A 64 -12.40 19.69 -2.38
CA LEU A 64 -12.43 20.64 -1.27
C LEU A 64 -11.28 21.66 -1.35
N ARG A 65 -10.05 21.20 -1.63
CA ARG A 65 -8.88 22.07 -1.78
C ARG A 65 -9.01 23.04 -2.95
N PHE A 66 -9.59 22.60 -4.06
CA PHE A 66 -9.81 23.45 -5.22
C PHE A 66 -10.86 24.52 -4.91
N LEU A 67 -11.93 24.19 -4.20
CA LEU A 67 -12.92 25.18 -3.74
C LEU A 67 -12.30 26.21 -2.77
N GLU A 68 -11.46 25.77 -1.82
CA GLU A 68 -10.69 26.67 -0.94
C GLU A 68 -9.79 27.63 -1.75
N LEU A 69 -9.11 27.10 -2.78
CA LEU A 69 -8.25 27.88 -3.66
C LEU A 69 -9.03 28.96 -4.41
N LEU A 70 -10.21 28.62 -4.96
CA LEU A 70 -11.08 29.56 -5.67
C LEU A 70 -11.55 30.70 -4.76
N ILE A 71 -11.86 30.41 -3.50
CA ILE A 71 -12.19 31.45 -2.51
C ILE A 71 -10.96 32.32 -2.21
N SER A 72 -9.79 31.72 -1.95
CA SER A 72 -8.57 32.47 -1.63
C SER A 72 -8.09 33.39 -2.75
N LYS A 73 -8.39 33.04 -4.01
CA LYS A 73 -8.04 33.81 -5.20
C LYS A 73 -9.12 34.82 -5.61
N HIS A 74 -10.20 34.97 -4.84
CA HIS A 74 -11.34 35.82 -5.20
C HIS A 74 -11.91 35.48 -6.59
N LEU A 75 -11.99 34.17 -6.88
CA LEU A 75 -12.63 33.62 -8.07
C LEU A 75 -14.04 33.09 -7.76
N LEU A 76 -14.30 32.83 -6.48
CA LEU A 76 -15.64 32.70 -5.91
C LEU A 76 -15.89 33.90 -5.01
N ASP A 77 -16.80 34.77 -5.45
CA ASP A 77 -17.15 35.97 -4.71
C ASP A 77 -18.55 35.82 -4.10
N PHE A 78 -18.66 36.16 -2.82
CA PHE A 78 -19.95 36.23 -2.15
C PHE A 78 -20.56 37.62 -2.38
N VAL A 79 -21.60 37.69 -3.21
CA VAL A 79 -22.20 38.96 -3.62
C VAL A 79 -23.30 39.37 -2.64
N GLY A 80 -22.96 40.31 -1.74
CA GLY A 80 -23.85 41.33 -1.13
C GLY A 80 -25.00 40.91 -0.18
N GLU A 81 -25.29 41.77 0.80
CA GLU A 81 -26.25 41.55 1.91
C GLU A 81 -27.71 41.25 1.49
N ASP A 82 -28.14 41.66 0.30
CA ASP A 82 -29.53 41.52 -0.17
C ASP A 82 -29.83 40.18 -0.86
N ASP A 83 -28.83 39.50 -1.44
CA ASP A 83 -29.04 38.34 -2.31
C ASP A 83 -28.32 37.06 -1.83
N ARG A 84 -27.40 37.16 -0.86
CA ARG A 84 -26.69 36.03 -0.18
C ARG A 84 -26.31 34.86 -1.11
N ARG A 85 -25.75 35.15 -2.29
CA ARG A 85 -25.41 34.15 -3.30
C ARG A 85 -23.93 34.22 -3.66
N TRP A 86 -23.36 33.05 -3.92
CA TRP A 86 -22.05 32.95 -4.54
C TRP A 86 -22.15 33.24 -6.03
N SER A 87 -21.18 33.97 -6.55
CA SER A 87 -21.01 34.26 -7.97
C SER A 87 -19.64 33.80 -8.41
N TRP A 88 -19.57 33.31 -9.64
CA TRP A 88 -18.33 32.92 -10.29
C TRP A 88 -18.39 33.24 -11.78
N ASP A 89 -17.22 33.33 -12.40
CA ASP A 89 -17.06 33.39 -13.85
C ASP A 89 -16.26 32.17 -14.27
N THR A 90 -16.89 31.24 -14.98
CA THR A 90 -16.25 29.99 -15.43
C THR A 90 -15.11 30.24 -16.39
N ASN A 91 -15.16 31.28 -17.22
CA ASN A 91 -14.07 31.64 -18.11
C ASN A 91 -12.89 32.22 -17.34
N ARG A 92 -13.17 33.06 -16.34
CA ARG A 92 -12.13 33.64 -15.48
C ARG A 92 -11.49 32.59 -14.58
N ILE A 93 -12.30 31.69 -13.99
CA ILE A 93 -11.80 30.49 -13.31
C ILE A 93 -10.91 29.72 -14.27
N GLN A 94 -11.39 29.37 -15.45
CA GLN A 94 -10.63 28.54 -16.37
C GLN A 94 -9.36 29.24 -16.88
N ALA A 95 -9.35 30.56 -17.05
CA ALA A 95 -8.16 31.31 -17.45
C ALA A 95 -7.13 31.46 -16.31
N GLU A 96 -7.58 31.77 -15.09
CA GLU A 96 -6.72 31.99 -13.93
C GLU A 96 -6.29 30.68 -13.23
N THR A 97 -7.07 29.61 -13.41
CA THR A 97 -6.70 28.28 -12.94
C THR A 97 -5.91 27.52 -13.99
N ASN A 98 -6.09 27.73 -15.31
CA ASN A 98 -5.33 26.99 -16.35
C ASN A 98 -3.81 27.16 -16.23
N VAL A 99 -3.34 28.16 -15.48
CA VAL A 99 -1.91 28.39 -15.19
C VAL A 99 -1.40 27.56 -13.99
N SER A 100 -2.27 26.88 -13.23
CA SER A 100 -1.89 26.12 -12.03
C SER A 100 -2.57 24.74 -11.86
N ASP A 101 -3.09 24.15 -12.94
CA ASP A 101 -4.27 23.29 -12.82
C ASP A 101 -4.07 21.79 -12.58
N ASN A 102 -2.85 21.37 -12.28
CA ASN A 102 -2.63 20.11 -11.59
C ASN A 102 -1.37 20.29 -10.77
N VAL A 103 -1.49 20.30 -9.44
CA VAL A 103 -0.30 20.38 -8.56
C VAL A 103 0.71 19.30 -8.97
N ALA A 104 0.24 18.14 -9.42
CA ALA A 104 1.10 17.09 -9.95
C ALA A 104 1.78 17.44 -11.29
N GLU A 105 1.16 18.23 -12.18
CA GLU A 105 1.75 18.66 -13.46
C GLU A 105 2.77 19.80 -13.25
N VAL A 106 2.45 20.78 -12.39
CA VAL A 106 3.41 21.81 -11.97
C VAL A 106 4.60 21.20 -11.24
N LEU A 107 4.34 20.24 -10.34
CA LEU A 107 5.40 19.49 -9.68
C LEU A 107 6.19 18.63 -10.66
N ARG A 108 5.54 18.03 -11.67
CA ARG A 108 6.21 17.25 -12.72
C ARG A 108 7.13 18.13 -13.54
N GLU A 109 6.67 19.27 -14.04
CA GLU A 109 7.52 20.23 -14.76
C GLU A 109 8.71 20.67 -13.89
N ARG A 110 8.47 20.94 -12.61
CA ARG A 110 9.53 21.32 -11.68
C ARG A 110 10.52 20.19 -11.45
N ILE A 111 10.05 18.96 -11.31
CA ILE A 111 10.87 17.76 -11.19
C ILE A 111 11.67 17.56 -12.47
N ASP A 112 11.06 17.71 -13.64
CA ASP A 112 11.70 17.54 -14.95
C ASP A 112 12.79 18.57 -15.20
N GLN A 113 12.69 19.78 -14.63
CA GLN A 113 13.75 20.80 -14.69
C GLN A 113 14.95 20.51 -13.79
N LEU A 114 14.85 19.54 -12.87
CA LEU A 114 15.99 19.18 -12.00
C LEU A 114 17.06 18.40 -12.77
N PRO A 115 18.32 18.46 -12.33
CA PRO A 115 19.38 17.61 -12.86
C PRO A 115 19.00 16.12 -12.80
N ALA A 116 19.45 15.34 -13.79
CA ALA A 116 19.10 13.92 -13.90
C ALA A 116 19.37 13.13 -12.61
N ASN A 117 20.52 13.34 -11.98
CA ASN A 117 20.88 12.71 -10.71
C ASN A 117 19.95 13.12 -9.56
N THR A 118 19.48 14.37 -9.55
CA THR A 118 18.52 14.83 -8.54
C THR A 118 17.17 14.16 -8.73
N ARG A 119 16.68 14.07 -9.97
CA ARG A 119 15.43 13.34 -10.27
C ARG A 119 15.54 11.88 -9.88
N HIS A 120 16.65 11.21 -10.22
CA HIS A 120 16.88 9.82 -9.86
C HIS A 120 16.86 9.60 -8.35
N VAL A 121 17.61 10.39 -7.59
CA VAL A 121 17.64 10.31 -6.12
C VAL A 121 16.27 10.59 -5.50
N LEU A 122 15.49 11.51 -6.07
CA LEU A 122 14.12 11.76 -5.61
C LEU A 122 13.17 10.58 -5.89
N LYS A 123 13.35 9.87 -7.01
CA LYS A 123 12.62 8.62 -7.28
C LYS A 123 12.97 7.53 -6.27
N LEU A 124 14.26 7.37 -5.95
CA LEU A 124 14.70 6.45 -4.87
C LEU A 124 14.10 6.85 -3.51
N ALA A 125 14.03 8.15 -3.22
CA ALA A 125 13.40 8.65 -2.00
C ALA A 125 11.89 8.40 -1.97
N ALA A 126 11.20 8.53 -3.10
CA ALA A 126 9.77 8.22 -3.21
C ALA A 126 9.49 6.74 -2.93
N CYS A 127 10.41 5.84 -3.29
CA CYS A 127 10.32 4.42 -2.93
C CYS A 127 10.43 4.17 -1.41
N LEU A 128 11.04 5.08 -0.64
CA LEU A 128 11.10 5.00 0.82
C LEU A 128 9.84 5.57 1.51
N GLY A 129 8.98 6.24 0.75
CA GLY A 129 7.71 6.84 1.19
C GLY A 129 7.82 8.31 1.62
N PHE A 130 6.69 8.89 2.04
CA PHE A 130 6.58 10.32 2.37
C PHE A 130 7.62 10.85 3.37
N ASN A 131 7.91 10.08 4.43
CA ASN A 131 8.97 10.36 5.41
C ASN A 131 10.03 9.27 5.31
N PHE A 132 11.30 9.66 5.18
CA PHE A 132 12.39 8.71 5.00
C PHE A 132 13.65 9.10 5.79
N GLU A 133 14.48 8.10 6.10
CA GLU A 133 15.75 8.28 6.78
C GLU A 133 16.86 8.58 5.77
N GLN A 134 17.66 9.63 6.02
CA GLN A 134 18.76 10.01 5.13
C GLN A 134 19.79 8.87 5.00
N LEU A 135 20.02 8.10 6.07
CA LEU A 135 20.93 6.95 6.06
C LEU A 135 20.41 5.81 5.17
N LEU A 136 19.10 5.53 5.18
CA LEU A 136 18.54 4.51 4.30
C LEU A 136 18.62 4.94 2.83
N LEU A 137 18.37 6.23 2.55
CA LEU A 137 18.56 6.78 1.20
C LEU A 137 20.02 6.66 0.75
N LEU A 138 20.97 6.93 1.65
CA LEU A 138 22.40 6.75 1.36
C LEU A 138 22.74 5.30 1.00
N ASP A 139 22.20 4.32 1.73
CA ASP A 139 22.42 2.90 1.43
C ASP A 139 21.90 2.52 0.04
N VAL A 140 20.69 2.99 -0.31
CA VAL A 140 20.07 2.76 -1.62
C VAL A 140 20.88 3.44 -2.74
N VAL A 141 21.29 4.70 -2.55
CA VAL A 141 22.13 5.44 -3.52
C VAL A 141 23.48 4.77 -3.73
N SER A 142 24.07 4.23 -2.66
CA SER A 142 25.33 3.49 -2.72
C SER A 142 25.18 2.19 -3.51
N ALA A 143 24.06 1.48 -3.32
CA ALA A 143 23.73 0.29 -4.10
C ALA A 143 23.52 0.62 -5.58
N GLU A 144 22.72 1.65 -5.90
CA GLU A 144 22.49 2.09 -7.29
C GLU A 144 23.80 2.46 -8.00
N ARG A 145 24.71 3.18 -7.33
CA ARG A 145 26.03 3.49 -7.87
C ARG A 145 26.87 2.24 -8.11
N LYS A 146 26.93 1.34 -7.13
CA LYS A 146 27.70 0.08 -7.24
C LYS A 146 27.24 -0.78 -8.42
N HIS A 147 25.94 -0.77 -8.71
CA HIS A 147 25.36 -1.51 -9.82
C HIS A 147 25.31 -0.72 -11.14
N GLY A 148 25.82 0.52 -11.18
CA GLY A 148 25.95 1.33 -12.39
C GLY A 148 24.67 2.08 -12.81
N PHE A 149 23.63 2.09 -11.97
CA PHE A 149 22.36 2.80 -12.24
C PHE A 149 22.41 4.29 -11.90
N LEU A 150 23.42 4.72 -11.15
CA LEU A 150 23.63 6.12 -10.79
C LEU A 150 25.11 6.48 -10.89
N VAL A 151 25.44 7.43 -11.77
CA VAL A 151 26.78 8.00 -11.90
C VAL A 151 26.79 9.33 -11.18
N LEU A 152 27.61 9.44 -10.14
CA LEU A 152 27.85 10.68 -9.42
C LEU A 152 29.25 11.18 -9.78
N ASP A 153 29.39 12.49 -10.02
CA ASP A 153 30.64 13.11 -10.50
C ASP A 153 31.85 12.69 -9.67
N GLU A 154 32.78 11.94 -10.26
CA GLU A 154 34.02 11.60 -9.60
C GLU A 154 34.83 12.87 -9.38
N ASP A 155 35.05 13.28 -8.14
CA ASP A 155 36.15 14.18 -7.86
C ASP A 155 37.42 13.42 -8.29
N GLU A 156 38.25 14.02 -9.17
CA GLU A 156 39.46 13.44 -9.82
C GLU A 156 40.57 12.98 -8.84
N SER A 157 40.27 12.83 -7.56
CA SER A 157 41.23 12.45 -6.52
C SER A 157 41.22 10.93 -6.36
N GLY A 158 42.20 10.29 -7.00
CA GLY A 158 42.43 8.86 -6.90
C GLY A 158 42.68 8.36 -5.47
N ASP A 159 42.38 7.08 -5.34
CA ASP A 159 42.77 6.13 -4.29
C ASP A 159 41.92 5.98 -3.00
N ALA A 160 41.71 4.70 -2.69
CA ALA A 160 41.11 4.06 -1.51
C ALA A 160 39.58 3.87 -1.48
N VAL A 161 39.19 2.60 -1.46
CA VAL A 161 37.81 2.05 -1.35
C VAL A 161 37.04 2.60 -0.13
N ASP A 162 37.73 3.08 0.90
CA ASP A 162 37.13 3.69 2.10
C ASP A 162 36.63 5.14 1.89
N GLN A 163 37.15 5.86 0.89
CA GLN A 163 36.69 7.22 0.58
C GLN A 163 35.40 7.23 -0.26
N SER A 164 35.02 6.07 -0.81
CA SER A 164 33.86 5.93 -1.70
C SER A 164 32.54 6.29 -0.99
N ASN A 165 32.34 5.82 0.24
CA ASN A 165 31.10 6.09 0.98
C ASN A 165 31.01 7.55 1.44
N VAL A 166 32.15 8.17 1.78
CA VAL A 166 32.20 9.58 2.17
C VAL A 166 31.91 10.48 0.97
N LEU A 167 32.46 10.14 -0.21
CA LEU A 167 32.18 10.85 -1.45
C LEU A 167 30.69 10.78 -1.82
N VAL A 168 30.10 9.58 -1.78
CA VAL A 168 28.67 9.39 -2.07
C VAL A 168 27.82 10.17 -1.08
N ALA A 169 28.17 10.18 0.21
CA ALA A 169 27.47 10.96 1.22
C ALA A 169 27.53 12.47 0.93
N ASN A 170 28.70 13.00 0.55
CA ASN A 170 28.87 14.41 0.20
C ASN A 170 28.09 14.80 -1.06
N GLN A 171 28.10 13.96 -2.10
CA GLN A 171 27.34 14.18 -3.32
C GLN A 171 25.82 14.11 -3.06
N LEU A 172 25.39 13.13 -2.28
CA LEU A 172 23.99 13.03 -1.86
C LEU A 172 23.57 14.29 -1.09
N GLU A 173 24.41 14.79 -0.18
CA GLU A 173 24.12 16.02 0.56
C GLU A 173 24.00 17.26 -0.36
N LYS A 174 24.82 17.36 -1.43
CA LYS A 174 24.66 18.41 -2.46
C LYS A 174 23.33 18.29 -3.19
N ILE A 175 22.95 17.07 -3.60
CA ILE A 175 21.67 16.79 -4.28
C ILE A 175 20.49 17.13 -3.38
N LEU A 176 20.52 16.68 -2.11
CA LEU A 176 19.49 16.96 -1.12
C LEU A 176 19.38 18.45 -0.82
N SER A 177 20.51 19.16 -0.72
CA SER A 177 20.52 20.62 -0.52
C SER A 177 19.83 21.36 -1.66
N SER A 178 20.07 20.95 -2.91
CA SER A 178 19.37 21.50 -4.08
C SER A 178 17.86 21.23 -4.01
N ALA A 179 17.45 19.99 -3.70
CA ALA A 179 16.04 19.63 -3.58
C ALA A 179 15.32 20.38 -2.43
N ILE A 180 16.03 20.66 -1.33
CA ILE A 180 15.53 21.49 -0.21
C ILE A 180 15.35 22.94 -0.64
N GLN A 181 16.34 23.53 -1.33
CA GLN A 181 16.24 24.90 -1.85
C GLN A 181 15.09 25.04 -2.85
N GLN A 182 14.82 23.98 -3.61
CA GLN A 182 13.66 23.89 -4.51
C GLN A 182 12.36 23.53 -3.76
N GLY A 183 12.35 23.42 -2.44
CA GLY A 183 11.12 23.17 -1.66
C GLY A 183 10.41 21.86 -2.01
N ILE A 184 11.14 20.86 -2.49
CA ILE A 184 10.62 19.53 -2.85
C ILE A 184 10.60 18.62 -1.62
N ILE A 185 11.66 18.72 -0.81
CA ILE A 185 11.84 18.00 0.44
C ILE A 185 12.21 18.97 1.55
N GLU A 186 11.95 18.59 2.80
CA GLU A 186 12.37 19.33 3.98
C GLU A 186 12.94 18.40 5.06
N ARG A 187 13.81 18.97 5.91
CA ARG A 187 14.36 18.26 7.07
C ARG A 187 13.31 18.30 8.19
N SER A 188 12.86 17.12 8.63
CA SER A 188 11.81 17.00 9.66
C SER A 188 12.40 16.84 11.07
N LYS A 189 13.34 15.89 11.22
CA LYS A 189 14.08 15.61 12.46
C LYS A 189 15.52 15.29 12.10
N ILE A 190 16.41 15.20 13.09
CA ILE A 190 17.80 14.79 12.88
C ILE A 190 17.82 13.45 12.13
N GLY A 191 18.50 13.42 10.98
CA GLY A 191 18.61 12.24 10.11
C GLY A 191 17.34 11.85 9.34
N LYS A 192 16.26 12.65 9.40
CA LYS A 192 14.99 12.39 8.71
C LYS A 192 14.60 13.51 7.76
N LEU A 193 14.21 13.11 6.56
CA LEU A 193 13.70 13.97 5.50
C LEU A 193 12.24 13.59 5.22
N LYS A 194 11.49 14.52 4.65
CA LYS A 194 10.16 14.24 4.11
C LYS A 194 9.91 15.09 2.88
N PHE A 195 8.98 14.67 2.04
CA PHE A 195 8.48 15.54 1.00
C PHE A 195 7.70 16.71 1.62
N THR A 196 7.75 17.88 0.98
CA THR A 196 7.01 19.06 1.45
C THR A 196 5.50 18.90 1.32
N HIS A 197 5.06 18.07 0.37
CA HIS A 197 3.65 17.74 0.15
C HIS A 197 3.50 16.28 -0.33
N ASP A 198 2.41 15.61 0.07
CA ASP A 198 2.11 14.24 -0.37
C ASP A 198 2.06 14.13 -1.91
N SER A 199 1.62 15.20 -2.58
CA SER A 199 1.58 15.26 -4.06
C SER A 199 2.96 15.14 -4.71
N VAL A 200 4.05 15.49 -4.02
CA VAL A 200 5.41 15.34 -4.57
C VAL A 200 5.77 13.85 -4.66
N GLU A 201 5.59 13.10 -3.57
CA GLU A 201 5.78 11.65 -3.56
C GLU A 201 4.90 10.99 -4.63
N GLN A 202 3.59 11.31 -4.63
CA GLN A 202 2.65 10.75 -5.61
C GLN A 202 3.03 11.05 -7.05
N THR A 203 3.55 12.25 -7.33
CA THR A 203 4.03 12.64 -8.67
C THR A 203 5.24 11.79 -9.06
N LEU A 204 6.22 11.62 -8.17
CA LEU A 204 7.39 10.78 -8.40
C LEU A 204 7.00 9.31 -8.59
N THR A 205 6.10 8.77 -7.76
CA THR A 205 5.55 7.42 -7.92
C THR A 205 4.85 7.25 -9.26
N SER A 206 4.03 8.23 -9.67
CA SER A 206 3.35 8.20 -10.97
C SER A 206 4.32 8.32 -12.15
N ILE A 207 5.46 8.98 -11.98
CA ILE A 207 6.53 9.02 -13.00
C ILE A 207 7.15 7.62 -13.14
N ILE A 208 7.44 6.95 -12.03
CA ILE A 208 8.01 5.59 -12.02
C ILE A 208 7.04 4.59 -12.65
N ASP A 209 5.76 4.61 -12.23
CA ASP A 209 4.77 3.63 -12.67
C ASP A 209 4.40 3.79 -14.16
N ALA A 210 4.61 4.98 -14.74
CA ALA A 210 4.36 5.24 -16.15
C ALA A 210 5.52 4.80 -17.06
N ASP A 211 6.70 4.55 -16.51
CA ASP A 211 7.91 4.19 -17.24
C ASP A 211 8.26 2.73 -16.97
N ILE A 212 7.99 1.87 -17.95
CA ILE A 212 8.22 0.42 -17.83
C ILE A 212 9.70 0.11 -17.58
N ASP A 213 10.62 0.90 -18.16
CA ASP A 213 12.06 0.72 -17.97
C ASP A 213 12.46 1.09 -16.53
N ASP A 214 11.76 2.07 -15.95
CA ASP A 214 12.00 2.57 -14.59
C ASP A 214 11.25 1.77 -13.51
N THR A 215 10.26 0.94 -13.86
CA THR A 215 9.53 0.11 -12.87
C THR A 215 10.46 -0.89 -12.16
N SER A 216 11.60 -1.22 -12.79
CA SER A 216 12.68 -1.99 -12.19
C SER A 216 13.29 -1.31 -10.94
N ILE A 217 13.09 0.00 -10.74
CA ILE A 217 13.57 0.73 -9.56
C ILE A 217 13.01 0.14 -8.26
N TYR A 218 11.75 -0.33 -8.25
CA TYR A 218 11.18 -0.94 -7.05
C TYR A 218 11.90 -2.22 -6.65
N VAL A 219 12.31 -3.03 -7.64
CA VAL A 219 13.10 -4.25 -7.43
C VAL A 219 14.48 -3.89 -6.90
N ARG A 220 15.16 -2.93 -7.53
CA ARG A 220 16.51 -2.52 -7.12
C ARG A 220 16.53 -1.92 -5.71
N VAL A 221 15.60 -1.02 -5.40
CA VAL A 221 15.47 -0.42 -4.06
C VAL A 221 15.06 -1.48 -3.05
N GLY A 222 14.14 -2.38 -3.40
CA GLY A 222 13.71 -3.49 -2.56
C GLY A 222 14.88 -4.39 -2.14
N HIS A 223 15.72 -4.81 -3.09
CA HIS A 223 16.92 -5.62 -2.84
C HIS A 223 17.97 -4.88 -2.01
N ALA A 224 18.22 -3.59 -2.30
CA ALA A 224 19.12 -2.77 -1.51
C ALA A 224 18.65 -2.68 -0.04
N LEU A 225 17.36 -2.45 0.19
CA LEU A 225 16.80 -2.40 1.54
C LEU A 225 16.73 -3.75 2.22
N GLN A 226 16.56 -4.85 1.47
CA GLN A 226 16.63 -6.20 2.00
C GLN A 226 18.03 -6.51 2.54
N ALA A 227 19.09 -6.12 1.81
CA ALA A 227 20.46 -6.24 2.28
C ALA A 227 20.66 -5.48 3.60
N VAL A 228 20.20 -4.22 3.66
CA VAL A 228 20.26 -3.41 4.90
C VAL A 228 19.46 -4.05 6.05
N MET A 229 18.27 -4.58 5.76
CA MET A 229 17.42 -5.26 6.73
C MET A 229 18.15 -6.45 7.37
N ASN A 230 18.82 -7.26 6.55
CA ASN A 230 19.54 -8.46 6.97
C ASN A 230 20.85 -8.11 7.70
N GLU A 231 21.68 -7.24 7.13
CA GLU A 231 22.99 -6.86 7.69
C GLU A 231 22.88 -6.13 9.02
N ARG A 232 21.87 -5.25 9.15
CA ARG A 232 21.68 -4.42 10.35
C ARG A 232 20.61 -4.94 11.30
N ASN A 233 20.04 -6.12 11.02
CA ASN A 233 18.93 -6.71 11.77
C ASN A 233 17.81 -5.70 12.05
N LYS A 234 17.29 -5.06 10.99
CA LYS A 234 16.25 -4.02 11.05
C LYS A 234 14.89 -4.57 10.58
N PRO A 235 14.19 -5.42 11.37
CA PRO A 235 12.92 -6.05 10.97
C PRO A 235 11.79 -5.04 10.72
N THR A 236 11.94 -3.78 11.14
CA THR A 236 11.01 -2.69 10.81
C THR A 236 10.92 -2.40 9.31
N LEU A 237 11.90 -2.82 8.51
CA LEU A 237 11.91 -2.66 7.06
C LEU A 237 11.07 -3.72 6.32
N LEU A 238 10.62 -4.78 7.00
CA LEU A 238 9.96 -5.93 6.37
C LEU A 238 8.81 -5.53 5.44
N TYR A 239 7.88 -4.68 5.90
CA TYR A 239 6.76 -4.24 5.06
C TYR A 239 7.22 -3.43 3.86
N LEU A 240 8.14 -2.48 4.06
CA LEU A 240 8.65 -1.63 2.97
C LEU A 240 9.35 -2.47 1.89
N VAL A 241 10.23 -3.39 2.29
CA VAL A 241 10.92 -4.31 1.37
C VAL A 241 9.91 -5.18 0.63
N THR A 242 8.95 -5.77 1.36
CA THR A 242 7.94 -6.65 0.78
C THR A 242 7.05 -5.91 -0.22
N ASP A 243 6.61 -4.69 0.10
CA ASP A 243 5.76 -3.87 -0.75
C ASP A 243 6.50 -3.44 -2.04
N LEU A 244 7.77 -3.04 -1.91
CA LEU A 244 8.60 -2.68 -3.06
C LEU A 244 8.81 -3.86 -4.00
N LEU A 245 9.24 -5.00 -3.48
CA LEU A 245 9.47 -6.19 -4.30
C LEU A 245 8.16 -6.70 -4.92
N ASN A 246 7.03 -6.59 -4.20
CA ASN A 246 5.72 -6.93 -4.75
C ASN A 246 5.31 -6.06 -5.95
N ARG A 247 5.63 -4.77 -5.93
CA ARG A 247 5.37 -3.86 -7.07
C ARG A 247 6.22 -4.20 -8.30
N GLY A 248 7.41 -4.73 -8.09
CA GLY A 248 8.33 -5.15 -9.15
C GLY A 248 8.02 -6.51 -9.78
N ILE A 249 7.04 -7.25 -9.27
CA ILE A 249 6.69 -8.58 -9.79
C ILE A 249 6.23 -8.46 -11.25
N GLY A 250 6.87 -9.20 -12.15
CA GLY A 250 6.55 -9.24 -13.58
C GLY A 250 7.36 -8.28 -14.44
N VAL A 251 8.13 -7.37 -13.85
CA VAL A 251 9.06 -6.48 -14.58
C VAL A 251 10.38 -7.20 -14.90
N SER A 252 10.87 -8.01 -13.97
CA SER A 252 12.06 -8.85 -14.16
C SER A 252 11.69 -10.14 -14.90
N SER A 253 11.66 -10.07 -16.23
CA SER A 253 11.57 -11.25 -17.08
C SER A 253 12.89 -12.04 -17.00
N GLY A 254 13.02 -13.01 -16.09
CA GLY A 254 14.13 -13.96 -16.19
C GLY A 254 14.52 -14.78 -14.96
N ASP A 255 14.37 -14.28 -13.73
CA ASP A 255 14.94 -14.97 -12.55
C ASP A 255 13.88 -15.56 -11.61
N HIS A 256 13.62 -16.85 -11.77
CA HIS A 256 12.81 -17.65 -10.84
C HIS A 256 13.34 -17.65 -9.39
N HIS A 257 14.61 -17.28 -9.18
CA HIS A 257 15.22 -17.17 -7.86
C HIS A 257 14.63 -16.02 -7.03
N ASP A 258 14.34 -14.88 -7.67
CA ASP A 258 13.80 -13.69 -7.02
C ASP A 258 12.41 -13.96 -6.42
N ASN A 259 11.58 -14.71 -7.17
CA ASN A 259 10.22 -15.05 -6.74
C ASN A 259 10.16 -15.86 -5.44
N LYS A 260 11.11 -16.77 -5.18
CA LYS A 260 11.12 -17.57 -3.94
C LYS A 260 11.36 -16.69 -2.71
N GLU A 261 12.25 -15.71 -2.84
CA GLU A 261 12.55 -14.82 -1.72
C GLU A 261 11.41 -13.84 -1.47
N VAL A 262 10.83 -13.27 -2.53
CA VAL A 262 9.62 -12.43 -2.43
C VAL A 262 8.46 -13.22 -1.79
N MET A 263 8.29 -14.50 -2.12
CA MET A 263 7.31 -15.37 -1.46
C MET A 263 7.56 -15.50 0.05
N ARG A 264 8.80 -15.69 0.47
CA ARG A 264 9.15 -15.80 1.90
C ARG A 264 8.85 -14.50 2.65
N LEU A 265 9.26 -13.36 2.08
CA LEU A 265 8.99 -12.04 2.64
C LEU A 265 7.48 -11.80 2.81
N ASN A 266 6.66 -12.19 1.82
CA ASN A 266 5.21 -12.11 1.94
C ASN A 266 4.64 -13.01 3.05
N VAL A 267 5.17 -14.22 3.24
CA VAL A 267 4.76 -15.08 4.36
C VAL A 267 5.13 -14.44 5.70
N GLU A 268 6.33 -13.90 5.82
CA GLU A 268 6.80 -13.23 7.04
C GLU A 268 6.00 -11.96 7.35
N ALA A 269 5.76 -11.12 6.34
CA ALA A 269 4.91 -9.93 6.44
C ALA A 269 3.47 -10.30 6.82
N GLY A 270 2.94 -11.38 6.24
CA GLY A 270 1.62 -11.94 6.58
C GLY A 270 1.54 -12.37 8.05
N LYS A 271 2.52 -13.14 8.54
CA LYS A 271 2.59 -13.55 9.95
C LYS A 271 2.69 -12.36 10.90
N LEU A 272 3.53 -11.38 10.58
CA LEU A 272 3.65 -10.15 11.37
C LEU A 272 2.35 -9.33 11.36
N ALA A 273 1.64 -9.30 10.22
CA ALA A 273 0.37 -8.61 10.12
C ALA A 273 -0.71 -9.30 10.96
N ILE A 274 -0.76 -10.64 11.00
CA ILE A 274 -1.64 -11.40 11.91
C ILE A 274 -1.34 -11.04 13.37
N SER A 275 -0.08 -11.02 13.79
CA SER A 275 0.28 -10.71 15.19
C SER A 275 -0.08 -9.28 15.58
N LYS A 276 -0.16 -8.37 14.61
CA LYS A 276 -0.64 -6.98 14.78
C LYS A 276 -2.14 -6.81 14.54
N SER A 277 -2.90 -7.89 14.35
CA SER A 277 -4.33 -7.88 14.01
C SER A 277 -4.69 -7.15 12.70
N ALA A 278 -3.72 -6.94 11.82
CA ALA A 278 -3.91 -6.36 10.48
C ALA A 278 -4.32 -7.46 9.48
N PHE A 279 -5.47 -8.10 9.72
CA PHE A 279 -5.84 -9.36 9.05
C PHE A 279 -6.06 -9.22 7.54
N VAL A 280 -6.62 -8.10 7.07
CA VAL A 280 -6.81 -7.84 5.63
C VAL A 280 -5.46 -7.70 4.93
N SER A 281 -4.52 -6.94 5.51
CA SER A 281 -3.15 -6.82 4.98
C SER A 281 -2.43 -8.18 5.00
N ALA A 282 -2.58 -8.96 6.07
CA ALA A 282 -2.02 -10.30 6.15
C ALA A 282 -2.51 -11.20 5.01
N GLN A 283 -3.83 -11.18 4.76
CA GLN A 283 -4.45 -11.91 3.67
C GLN A 283 -3.92 -11.44 2.30
N GLY A 284 -3.70 -10.15 2.12
CA GLY A 284 -3.09 -9.56 0.91
C GLY A 284 -1.70 -10.12 0.63
N TYR A 285 -0.79 -10.06 1.61
CA TYR A 285 0.57 -10.60 1.48
C TYR A 285 0.56 -12.10 1.17
N LEU A 286 -0.22 -12.88 1.92
CA LEU A 286 -0.27 -14.33 1.75
C LEU A 286 -0.87 -14.72 0.40
N GLN A 287 -1.83 -13.96 -0.12
CA GLN A 287 -2.35 -14.16 -1.47
C GLN A 287 -1.28 -13.92 -2.54
N GLN A 288 -0.41 -12.93 -2.34
CA GLN A 288 0.69 -12.67 -3.27
C GLN A 288 1.70 -13.82 -3.26
N ALA A 289 2.04 -14.34 -2.07
CA ALA A 289 2.89 -15.53 -1.95
C ALA A 289 2.26 -16.78 -2.62
N ILE A 290 0.93 -17.00 -2.49
CA ILE A 290 0.24 -18.10 -3.16
C ILE A 290 0.32 -17.96 -4.68
N LYS A 291 0.02 -16.77 -5.23
CA LYS A 291 0.11 -16.51 -6.68
C LYS A 291 1.51 -16.81 -7.22
N LEU A 292 2.55 -16.34 -6.52
CA LEU A 292 3.94 -16.60 -6.90
C LEU A 292 4.28 -18.09 -6.79
N ASN A 293 3.79 -18.79 -5.76
CA ASN A 293 3.98 -20.23 -5.61
C ASN A 293 3.39 -20.99 -6.80
N GLU A 294 2.14 -20.69 -7.18
CA GLU A 294 1.42 -21.33 -8.29
C GLU A 294 2.12 -21.12 -9.64
N ASN A 295 2.78 -19.99 -9.86
CA ASN A 295 3.44 -19.65 -11.13
C ASN A 295 4.80 -20.35 -11.36
N LEU A 296 5.37 -21.05 -10.38
CA LEU A 296 6.74 -21.60 -10.42
C LEU A 296 6.86 -23.00 -11.09
N ASP A 297 6.15 -23.22 -12.20
CA ASP A 297 5.90 -24.50 -12.91
C ASP A 297 4.87 -25.43 -12.24
N ASP A 298 3.90 -25.90 -13.03
CA ASP A 298 2.75 -26.80 -12.71
C ASP A 298 3.10 -28.14 -12.01
N ARG A 299 4.36 -28.39 -11.67
CA ARG A 299 4.82 -29.62 -11.00
C ARG A 299 4.83 -29.45 -9.48
N ASN A 300 3.63 -29.39 -8.92
CA ASN A 300 3.27 -29.65 -7.53
C ASN A 300 4.25 -29.09 -6.46
N ASN A 301 4.13 -27.79 -6.12
CA ASN A 301 4.92 -27.08 -5.09
C ASN A 301 5.09 -27.84 -3.75
N TRP A 302 4.10 -28.63 -3.36
CA TRP A 302 4.12 -29.49 -2.18
C TRP A 302 5.19 -30.58 -2.20
N THR A 303 5.66 -30.98 -3.39
CA THR A 303 6.80 -31.90 -3.56
C THR A 303 8.14 -31.18 -3.52
N ARG A 304 8.21 -29.95 -4.04
CA ARG A 304 9.45 -29.15 -4.06
C ARG A 304 9.82 -28.63 -2.68
N ASP A 305 8.86 -28.05 -1.97
CA ASP A 305 9.08 -27.44 -0.65
C ASP A 305 7.83 -27.66 0.22
N TYR A 306 7.75 -28.86 0.79
CA TYR A 306 6.59 -29.30 1.58
C TYR A 306 6.37 -28.42 2.81
N SER A 307 7.42 -28.14 3.58
CA SER A 307 7.33 -27.36 4.82
C SER A 307 6.91 -25.91 4.53
N PHE A 308 7.49 -25.29 3.49
CA PHE A 308 7.07 -23.96 3.08
C PHE A 308 5.61 -23.93 2.61
N SER A 309 5.20 -24.89 1.77
CA SER A 309 3.83 -24.96 1.26
C SER A 309 2.83 -25.16 2.40
N LEU A 310 3.12 -26.11 3.30
CA LEU A 310 2.30 -26.36 4.48
C LEU A 310 2.11 -25.09 5.31
N GLU A 311 3.20 -24.38 5.61
CA GLU A 311 3.15 -23.16 6.41
C GLU A 311 2.42 -22.03 5.68
N LEU A 312 2.72 -21.78 4.39
CA LEU A 312 2.06 -20.76 3.59
C LEU A 312 0.54 -20.94 3.58
N TYR A 313 0.06 -22.12 3.20
CA TYR A 313 -1.38 -22.38 3.08
C TYR A 313 -2.06 -22.44 4.46
N THR A 314 -1.37 -22.88 5.51
CA THR A 314 -1.90 -22.85 6.89
C THR A 314 -2.08 -21.41 7.38
N VAL A 315 -1.06 -20.57 7.24
CA VAL A 315 -1.11 -19.16 7.66
C VAL A 315 -2.14 -18.38 6.82
N ALA A 316 -2.23 -18.66 5.51
CA ALA A 316 -3.26 -18.08 4.65
C ALA A 316 -4.69 -18.45 5.08
N THR A 317 -4.89 -19.69 5.53
CA THR A 317 -6.18 -20.16 6.08
C THR A 317 -6.56 -19.39 7.36
N GLU A 318 -5.58 -19.13 8.23
CA GLU A 318 -5.75 -18.35 9.45
C GLU A 318 -6.05 -16.88 9.16
N ALA A 319 -5.26 -16.24 8.29
CA ALA A 319 -5.45 -14.86 7.89
C ALA A 319 -6.85 -14.63 7.29
N ALA A 320 -7.27 -15.50 6.36
CA ALA A 320 -8.60 -15.41 5.75
C ALA A 320 -9.73 -15.57 6.79
N HIS A 321 -9.57 -16.46 7.77
CA HIS A 321 -10.55 -16.57 8.86
C HIS A 321 -10.64 -15.25 9.64
N PHE A 322 -9.51 -14.69 10.07
CA PHE A 322 -9.50 -13.49 10.89
C PHE A 322 -9.98 -12.26 10.11
N ALA A 323 -9.73 -12.22 8.80
CA ALA A 323 -10.28 -11.23 7.86
C ALA A 323 -11.79 -11.43 7.58
N ARG A 324 -12.41 -12.48 8.14
CA ARG A 324 -13.82 -12.89 7.92
C ARG A 324 -14.14 -13.34 6.49
N ASP A 325 -13.12 -13.65 5.70
CA ASP A 325 -13.28 -14.33 4.42
C ASP A 325 -13.35 -15.84 4.65
N PHE A 326 -14.51 -16.28 5.15
CA PHE A 326 -14.73 -17.68 5.53
C PHE A 326 -14.67 -18.61 4.33
N GLN A 327 -15.15 -18.19 3.16
CA GLN A 327 -15.11 -19.01 1.95
C GLN A 327 -13.65 -19.32 1.57
N LYS A 328 -12.79 -18.31 1.56
CA LYS A 328 -11.38 -18.49 1.24
C LYS A 328 -10.64 -19.27 2.32
N SER A 329 -10.92 -19.01 3.60
CA SER A 329 -10.38 -19.81 4.71
C SER A 329 -10.68 -21.30 4.53
N LEU A 330 -11.94 -21.65 4.25
CA LEU A 330 -12.34 -23.05 4.02
C LEU A 330 -11.68 -23.63 2.76
N ALA A 331 -11.58 -22.88 1.68
CA ALA A 331 -10.97 -23.32 0.42
C ALA A 331 -9.46 -23.57 0.57
N THR A 332 -8.71 -22.59 1.09
CA THR A 332 -7.27 -22.70 1.34
C THR A 332 -6.96 -23.81 2.35
N GLY A 333 -7.80 -23.97 3.38
CA GLY A 333 -7.65 -25.05 4.35
C GLY A 333 -7.79 -26.44 3.71
N MET A 334 -8.69 -26.60 2.72
CA MET A 334 -8.80 -27.88 2.01
C MET A 334 -7.53 -28.25 1.24
N ILE A 335 -6.79 -27.27 0.72
CA ILE A 335 -5.51 -27.52 0.05
C ILE A 335 -4.51 -28.13 1.05
N VAL A 336 -4.45 -27.61 2.29
CA VAL A 336 -3.59 -28.21 3.32
C VAL A 336 -4.05 -29.65 3.62
N LEU A 337 -5.34 -29.87 3.81
CA LEU A 337 -5.88 -31.19 4.15
C LEU A 337 -5.66 -32.24 3.05
N SER A 338 -5.61 -31.84 1.77
CA SER A 338 -5.38 -32.77 0.65
C SER A 338 -3.91 -33.14 0.45
N HIS A 339 -2.97 -32.32 0.96
CA HIS A 339 -1.54 -32.53 0.77
C HIS A 339 -0.77 -32.91 2.04
N ALA A 340 -1.35 -32.67 3.21
CA ALA A 340 -0.74 -32.97 4.49
C ALA A 340 -0.39 -34.46 4.63
N LYS A 341 0.83 -34.75 5.12
CA LYS A 341 1.39 -36.10 5.25
C LYS A 341 1.06 -36.76 6.59
N SER A 342 0.61 -35.99 7.57
CA SER A 342 0.33 -36.47 8.93
C SER A 342 -0.95 -35.86 9.50
N LEU A 343 -1.45 -36.43 10.60
CA LEU A 343 -2.54 -35.80 11.36
C LEU A 343 -2.08 -34.48 11.99
N GLU A 344 -0.85 -34.43 12.50
CA GLU A 344 -0.25 -33.23 13.12
C GLU A 344 -0.28 -32.02 12.17
N ASP A 345 0.12 -32.21 10.92
CA ASP A 345 0.08 -31.18 9.88
C ASP A 345 -1.35 -30.65 9.62
N ARG A 346 -2.37 -31.50 9.82
CA ARG A 346 -3.78 -31.16 9.59
C ARG A 346 -4.44 -30.48 10.79
N LEU A 347 -3.93 -30.67 12.01
CA LEU A 347 -4.60 -30.23 13.25
C LEU A 347 -4.87 -28.73 13.28
N ARG A 348 -3.87 -27.93 12.91
CA ARG A 348 -3.97 -26.46 12.93
C ARG A 348 -5.09 -25.97 12.00
N VAL A 349 -5.20 -26.60 10.83
CA VAL A 349 -6.24 -26.30 9.83
C VAL A 349 -7.61 -26.86 10.25
N TYR A 350 -7.68 -28.06 10.81
CA TYR A 350 -8.94 -28.60 11.34
C TYR A 350 -9.52 -27.71 12.44
N ALA A 351 -8.71 -27.31 13.42
CA ALA A 351 -9.13 -26.40 14.47
C ALA A 351 -9.65 -25.08 13.87
N ARG A 352 -8.91 -24.50 12.91
CA ARG A 352 -9.33 -23.26 12.25
C ARG A 352 -10.65 -23.43 11.51
N ARG A 353 -10.84 -24.56 10.82
CA ARG A 353 -12.04 -24.90 10.05
C ARG A 353 -13.27 -25.08 10.94
N VAL A 354 -13.14 -25.81 12.05
CA VAL A 354 -14.21 -25.95 13.07
C VAL A 354 -14.68 -24.56 13.53
N HIS A 355 -13.73 -23.69 13.91
CA HIS A 355 -14.10 -22.33 14.31
C HIS A 355 -14.70 -21.50 13.17
N THR A 356 -14.17 -21.60 11.95
CA THR A 356 -14.76 -20.91 10.77
C THR A 356 -16.21 -21.33 10.54
N MET A 357 -16.48 -22.63 10.57
CA MET A 357 -17.83 -23.18 10.41
C MET A 357 -18.77 -22.72 11.53
N ALA A 358 -18.32 -22.77 12.78
CA ALA A 358 -19.11 -22.29 13.91
C ALA A 358 -19.43 -20.79 13.80
N THR A 359 -18.45 -19.95 13.46
CA THR A 359 -18.66 -18.50 13.25
C THR A 359 -19.57 -18.22 12.06
N ALA A 360 -19.55 -19.06 11.03
CA ALA A 360 -20.44 -18.97 9.87
C ALA A 360 -21.85 -19.54 10.13
N GLY A 361 -22.17 -19.96 11.35
CA GLY A 361 -23.49 -20.51 11.73
C GLY A 361 -23.68 -22.00 11.42
N GLN A 362 -22.67 -22.69 10.89
CA GLN A 362 -22.70 -24.13 10.60
C GLN A 362 -22.28 -24.96 11.83
N VAL A 363 -22.97 -24.73 12.95
CA VAL A 363 -22.58 -25.28 14.27
C VAL A 363 -22.60 -26.81 14.29
N ASP A 364 -23.61 -27.45 13.73
CA ASP A 364 -23.70 -28.92 13.68
C ASP A 364 -22.55 -29.54 12.87
N GLY A 365 -22.23 -28.95 11.71
CA GLY A 365 -21.11 -29.40 10.88
C GLY A 365 -19.76 -29.17 11.56
N ALA A 366 -19.61 -28.07 12.30
CA ALA A 366 -18.41 -27.79 13.08
C ALA A 366 -18.22 -28.82 14.21
N LEU A 367 -19.29 -29.17 14.91
CA LEU A 367 -19.28 -30.19 15.96
C LEU A 367 -18.95 -31.57 15.40
N ASP A 368 -19.55 -31.93 14.27
CA ASP A 368 -19.28 -33.21 13.60
C ASP A 368 -17.82 -33.35 13.17
N LEU A 369 -17.26 -32.29 12.60
CA LEU A 369 -15.85 -32.25 12.25
C LEU A 369 -14.95 -32.33 13.50
N ALA A 370 -15.29 -31.63 14.58
CA ALA A 370 -14.51 -31.68 15.81
C ALA A 370 -14.49 -33.09 16.42
N ILE A 371 -15.65 -33.75 16.48
CA ILE A 371 -15.77 -35.13 16.99
C ILE A 371 -15.00 -36.12 16.10
N SER A 372 -15.05 -35.95 14.77
CA SER A 372 -14.32 -36.84 13.87
C SER A 372 -12.80 -36.70 14.04
N VAL A 373 -12.30 -35.47 14.19
CA VAL A 373 -10.87 -35.20 14.40
C VAL A 373 -10.39 -35.70 15.76
N LEU A 374 -11.18 -35.52 16.83
CA LEU A 374 -10.87 -36.08 18.15
C LEU A 374 -10.80 -37.60 18.11
N ARG A 375 -11.69 -38.26 17.35
CA ARG A 375 -11.64 -39.71 17.16
C ARG A 375 -10.38 -40.16 16.44
N GLU A 376 -9.90 -39.41 15.44
CA GLU A 376 -8.60 -39.66 14.78
C GLU A 376 -7.42 -39.52 15.76
N LEU A 377 -7.56 -38.65 16.78
CA LEU A 377 -6.58 -38.50 17.88
C LEU A 377 -6.71 -39.57 18.97
N GLY A 378 -7.68 -40.48 18.87
CA GLY A 378 -7.94 -41.53 19.87
C GLY A 378 -8.92 -41.12 20.99
N GLU A 379 -9.41 -39.88 20.97
CA GLU A 379 -10.36 -39.38 21.96
C GLU A 379 -11.81 -39.68 21.55
N ARG A 380 -12.57 -40.31 22.45
CA ARG A 380 -13.99 -40.63 22.20
C ARG A 380 -14.88 -39.66 22.96
N VAL A 381 -15.42 -38.69 22.22
CA VAL A 381 -16.39 -37.72 22.75
C VAL A 381 -17.79 -38.05 22.22
N PRO A 382 -18.81 -38.24 23.07
CA PRO A 382 -20.17 -38.44 22.63
C PRO A 382 -20.76 -37.13 22.07
N ARG A 383 -21.63 -37.24 21.05
CA ARG A 383 -22.27 -36.07 20.42
C ARG A 383 -23.23 -35.34 21.37
N SER A 384 -23.74 -36.03 22.38
CA SER A 384 -24.58 -35.48 23.44
C SER A 384 -23.97 -35.86 24.79
N PRO A 385 -23.99 -34.95 25.79
CA PRO A 385 -23.45 -35.21 27.13
C PRO A 385 -24.02 -36.45 27.81
#